data_AF-A0A351SH60-F1
#
_entry.id   AF-A0A351SH60-F1
#
_cell.length_a   1.000
_cell.length_b   1.000
_cell.length_c   1.000
_cell.angle_alpha   90.00
_cell.angle_beta   90.00
_cell.angle_gamma   90.00
#
_symmetry.space_group_name_H-M   'P 1'
#
loop_
_entity.id
_entity.type
_entity.pdbx_description
1 polymer ?
#
loop_
_entity_poly.entity_id
_entity_poly.type
_entity_poly.pdbx_seq_one_letter_code
_entity_poly.pdbx_strand_id
1 'polypeptide(L)' 'MRHLLTLRFIDAVARVGSIRKAGETLAITSTALNRRILAIEEELGVEIFERL' A
#
# COMPACT_ATOMS: atom_id res chain seq x y z
N MET A 1 -12.85 -12.10 0.37
CA MET A 1 -11.39 -12.38 0.38
C MET A 1 -10.49 -11.24 -0.13
N ARG A 2 -11.00 -10.22 -0.86
CA ARG A 2 -10.18 -9.14 -1.44
C ARG A 2 -9.49 -8.23 -0.41
N HIS A 3 -10.16 -7.96 0.72
CA HIS A 3 -9.67 -7.04 1.75
C HIS A 3 -8.43 -7.54 2.51
N LEU A 4 -8.21 -8.85 2.62
CA LEU A 4 -7.03 -9.40 3.32
C LEU A 4 -5.71 -9.03 2.63
N LEU A 5 -5.70 -9.00 1.29
CA LEU A 5 -4.51 -8.59 0.54
C LEU A 5 -4.23 -7.09 0.69
N THR A 6 -5.29 -6.27 0.69
CA THR A 6 -5.16 -4.82 0.92
C THR A 6 -4.57 -4.51 2.28
N LEU A 7 -5.07 -5.16 3.34
CA LEU A 7 -4.53 -4.99 4.69
C LEU A 7 -3.06 -5.39 4.80
N ARG A 8 -2.64 -6.46 4.12
CA ARG A 8 -1.23 -6.88 4.07
C ARG A 8 -0.34 -5.83 3.39
N PHE A 9 -0.84 -5.16 2.34
CA PHE A 9 -0.10 -4.12 1.65
C PHE A 9 0.04 -2.86 2.51
N ILE A 10 -1.03 -2.45 3.19
CA ILE A 10 -1.01 -1.33 4.13
C ILE A 10 -0.04 -1.61 5.28
N ASP A 11 -0.14 -2.78 5.93
CA ASP A 11 0.75 -3.18 7.04
C ASP A 11 2.22 -3.20 6.59
N ALA A 12 2.52 -3.74 5.41
CA ALA A 12 3.87 -3.75 4.88
C ALA A 12 4.42 -2.33 4.64
N VAL A 13 3.62 -1.44 4.05
CA VAL A 13 4.03 -0.04 3.81
C VAL A 13 4.22 0.69 5.14
N ALA A 14 3.32 0.52 6.10
CA ALA A 14 3.39 1.14 7.41
C ALA A 14 4.62 0.69 8.22
N ARG A 15 4.95 -0.60 8.20
CA ARG A 15 6.14 -1.14 8.89
C ARG A 15 7.45 -0.69 8.27
N VAL A 16 7.49 -0.62 6.94
CA VAL A 16 8.72 -0.33 6.18
C VAL A 16 8.94 1.18 6.02
N GLY A 17 7.88 1.98 6.05
CA GLY A 17 7.93 3.43 5.82
C GLY A 17 8.30 3.80 4.38
N SER A 18 8.21 2.85 3.44
CA SER A 18 8.56 3.08 2.03
C SER A 18 7.81 2.13 1.11
N ILE A 19 7.03 2.69 0.19
CA ILE A 19 6.33 1.92 -0.85
C ILE A 19 7.33 1.13 -1.71
N ARG A 20 8.52 1.69 -1.99
CA ARG A 20 9.55 1.01 -2.79
C ARG A 20 10.05 -0.27 -2.10
N LYS A 21 10.51 -0.15 -0.85
CA LYS A 21 11.01 -1.28 -0.06
C LYS A 21 9.91 -2.28 0.30
N ALA A 22 8.67 -1.82 0.52
CA ALA A 22 7.53 -2.71 0.74
C ALA A 22 7.20 -3.53 -0.52
N GLY A 23 7.31 -2.93 -1.72
CA GLY A 23 7.16 -3.66 -2.98
C GLY A 23 8.19 -4.78 -3.14
N GLU A 24 9.46 -4.50 -2.83
CA GLU A 24 10.53 -5.52 -2.83
C GLU A 24 10.20 -6.68 -1.89
N THR A 25 9.75 -6.38 -0.67
CA THR A 25 9.39 -7.38 0.35
C THR A 25 8.20 -8.24 -0.07
N LEU A 26 7.24 -7.63 -0.78
CA LEU A 26 6.02 -8.30 -1.25
C LEU A 26 6.18 -8.93 -2.64
N ALA A 27 7.37 -8.86 -3.24
CA ALA A 27 7.64 -9.30 -4.61
C ALA A 27 6.69 -8.70 -5.67
N ILE A 28 6.34 -7.41 -5.52
CA ILE A 28 5.52 -6.65 -6.47
C ILE A 28 6.20 -5.32 -6.82
N THR A 29 5.86 -4.76 -7.98
CA THR A 29 6.41 -3.45 -8.36
C THR A 29 5.89 -2.35 -7.45
N SER A 30 6.73 -1.34 -7.17
CA SER A 30 6.34 -0.16 -6.39
C SER A 30 5.14 0.58 -7.01
N THR A 31 5.05 0.62 -8.34
CA THR A 31 3.92 1.19 -9.07
C THR A 31 2.62 0.42 -8.82
N ALA A 32 2.67 -0.92 -8.84
CA ALA A 32 1.48 -1.74 -8.58
C ALA A 32 1.01 -1.60 -7.12
N LEU A 33 1.96 -1.55 -6.17
CA LEU A 33 1.66 -1.31 -4.76
C LEU A 33 1.05 0.09 -4.56
N ASN A 34 1.65 1.14 -5.11
CA ASN A 34 1.13 2.50 -4.99
C ASN A 34 -0.29 2.63 -5.55
N ARG A 35 -0.58 2.00 -6.71
CA ARG A 35 -1.94 1.97 -7.27
C ARG A 35 -2.95 1.28 -6.36
N ARG A 36 -2.54 0.21 -5.67
CA ARG A 36 -3.40 -0.46 -4.69
C ARG A 36 -3.70 0.42 -3.48
N ILE A 37 -2.69 1.16 -3.00
CA ILE A 37 -2.83 2.09 -1.88
C ILE A 37 -3.76 3.24 -2.25
N LEU A 38 -3.57 3.86 -3.41
CA LEU A 38 -4.45 4.93 -3.89
C LEU A 38 -5.91 4.46 -4.04
N ALA A 39 -6.12 3.25 -4.56
CA ALA A 39 -7.47 2.70 -4.71
C ALA A 39 -8.20 2.48 -3.38
N ILE A 40 -7.48 2.10 -2.31
CA ILE A 40 -8.10 1.96 -0.99
C ILE A 40 -8.30 3.32 -0.31
N GLU A 41 -7.38 4.27 -0.49
CA GLU A 41 -7.56 5.65 -0.03
C GLU A 41 -8.80 6.30 -0.67
N GLU A 42 -9.01 6.06 -1.97
CA GLU A 42 -10.21 6.49 -2.71
C GLU A 42 -11.49 5.83 -2.18
N GLU A 43 -11.48 4.51 -1.93
CA GLU A 43 -12.62 3.78 -1.34
C GLU A 43 -12.95 4.28 0.08
N LEU A 44 -11.93 4.61 0.88
CA LEU A 44 -12.09 5.14 2.23
C LEU A 44 -12.43 6.64 2.25
N GLY A 45 -12.21 7.34 1.15
CA GLY A 45 -12.36 8.80 1.06
C GLY A 45 -11.33 9.58 1.88
N VAL A 46 -10.20 8.96 2.23
CA VAL A 46 -9.16 9.59 3.06
C VAL A 46 -7.78 9.04 2.69
N GLU A 47 -6.79 9.91 2.68
CA GLU A 47 -5.38 9.52 2.57
C GLU A 47 -4.91 8.91 3.89
N ILE A 48 -4.36 7.70 3.84
CA ILE A 48 -3.88 6.96 5.02
C ILE A 48 -2.36 7.01 5.16
N PHE A 49 -1.65 7.53 4.15
CA PHE A 49 -0.22 7.80 4.19
C PHE A 49 0.08 9.25 3.81
N GLU A 50 0.99 9.89 4.54
CA GLU A 50 1.55 11.18 4.17
C GLU A 50 2.54 11.04 3.00
N ARG A 51 2.47 11.95 2.03
CA ARG A 51 3.36 12.01 0.87
C ARG A 51 4.20 13.29 0.98
N LEU A 52 5.51 13.11 1.19
CA LEU A 52 6.52 14.19 1.20
C LEU A 52 7.17 14.35 -0.17
#